data_AF-W2K6Z0-F1
#
_entry.id   AF-W2K6Z0-F1
#
_cell.length_a   1.000
_cell.length_b   1.000
_cell.length_c   1.000
_cell.angle_alpha   90.00
_cell.angle_beta   90.00
_cell.angle_gamma   90.00
#
_symmetry.space_group_name_H-M   'P 1'
#
loop_
_entity.id
_entity.type
_entity.pdbx_description
1 polymer ?
#
loop_
_entity_poly.entity_id
_entity_poly.type
_entity_poly.pdbx_seq_one_letter_code
_entity_poly.pdbx_strand_id
1 'polypeptide(L)'
;MGLLDIVQPGVLNGEDVVKVYKYAQEHNFAIPAVNVTSSSTVNAALQAARDIKSPIIIQTSNGGAAFYAGKGIDNKNQNGSILGAIAAAYH
;
A
#
# COMPACT_ATOMS: atom_id res chain seq x y z
N MET A 1 12.10 15.93 -14.85
CA MET A 1 10.68 15.53 -14.82
C MET A 1 10.52 14.58 -13.66
N GLY A 2 9.71 14.93 -12.67
CA GLY A 2 9.45 14.13 -11.48
C GLY A 2 8.28 13.19 -11.68
N LEU A 3 8.11 12.21 -10.79
CA LEU A 3 7.02 11.24 -10.88
C LEU A 3 5.61 11.88 -10.88
N LEU A 4 5.46 13.02 -10.17
CA LEU A 4 4.21 13.78 -10.11
C LEU A 4 3.83 14.49 -11.43
N ASP A 5 4.75 14.55 -12.40
CA ASP A 5 4.46 15.03 -13.75
C ASP A 5 3.79 13.92 -14.60
N ILE A 6 3.76 12.69 -14.11
CA ILE A 6 3.30 11.48 -14.82
C ILE A 6 2.02 10.91 -14.21
N VAL A 7 1.90 10.96 -12.87
CA VAL A 7 0.75 10.44 -12.11
C VAL A 7 0.38 11.40 -10.98
N GLN A 8 -0.90 11.42 -10.62
CA GLN A 8 -1.38 12.22 -9.49
C GLN A 8 -1.15 11.51 -8.14
N PRO A 9 -0.97 12.25 -7.03
CA PRO A 9 -0.96 11.65 -5.70
C PRO A 9 -2.28 10.91 -5.40
N GLY A 10 -2.19 9.76 -4.73
CA GLY A 10 -3.34 8.95 -4.36
C GLY A 10 -3.09 7.47 -4.63
N VAL A 11 -4.15 6.67 -4.55
CA VAL A 11 -4.09 5.24 -4.90
C VAL A 11 -4.06 5.10 -6.41
N LEU A 12 -2.93 4.59 -6.92
CA LEU A 12 -2.75 4.35 -8.35
C LEU A 12 -3.52 3.11 -8.81
N ASN A 13 -4.12 3.19 -9.99
CA ASN A 13 -4.85 2.09 -10.60
C ASN A 13 -4.56 2.01 -12.10
N GLY A 14 -4.89 0.87 -12.72
CA GLY A 14 -4.77 0.67 -14.17
C GLY A 14 -3.40 1.02 -14.74
N GLU A 15 -3.39 1.87 -15.76
CA GLU A 15 -2.18 2.27 -16.49
C GLU A 15 -1.19 3.08 -15.66
N ASP A 16 -1.65 3.80 -14.63
CA ASP A 16 -0.78 4.64 -13.81
C ASP A 16 0.23 3.81 -13.02
N VAL A 17 -0.15 2.60 -12.59
CA VAL A 17 0.78 1.64 -11.96
C VAL A 17 1.91 1.28 -12.94
N VAL A 18 1.57 1.03 -14.21
CA VAL A 18 2.55 0.68 -15.25
C VAL A 18 3.48 1.85 -15.56
N LYS A 19 2.95 3.09 -15.60
CA LYS A 19 3.77 4.29 -15.80
C LYS A 19 4.81 4.44 -14.70
N VAL A 20 4.42 4.23 -13.44
CA VAL A 20 5.35 4.29 -12.30
C VAL A 20 6.43 3.21 -12.38
N TYR A 21 6.08 1.97 -12.75
CA TYR A 21 7.09 0.92 -12.94
C TYR A 21 8.06 1.21 -14.08
N LYS A 22 7.58 1.73 -15.21
CA LYS A 22 8.45 2.13 -16.33
C LYS A 22 9.40 3.26 -15.92
N TYR A 23 8.89 4.25 -15.20
CA TYR A 23 9.72 5.34 -14.67
C TYR A 23 10.79 4.82 -13.70
N ALA A 24 10.43 3.87 -12.83
CA ALA A 24 11.36 3.22 -11.91
C ALA A 24 12.47 2.45 -12.64
N GLN A 25 12.13 1.74 -13.73
CA GLN A 25 13.09 1.05 -14.58
C GLN A 25 14.04 2.03 -15.29
N GLU A 26 13.51 3.11 -15.87
CA GLU A 26 14.29 4.15 -16.56
C GLU A 26 15.27 4.85 -15.63
N HIS A 27 14.86 5.10 -14.38
CA HIS A 27 15.64 5.83 -13.37
C HIS A 27 16.40 4.91 -12.40
N ASN A 28 16.43 3.61 -12.66
CA ASN A 28 17.17 2.60 -11.90
C ASN A 28 16.89 2.58 -10.38
N PHE A 29 15.61 2.61 -9.99
CA PHE A 29 15.21 2.43 -8.60
C PHE A 29 14.11 1.37 -8.43
N ALA A 30 13.95 0.90 -7.20
CA ALA A 30 12.88 -0.01 -6.81
C ALA A 30 11.92 0.69 -5.82
N ILE A 31 10.68 0.21 -5.78
CA ILE A 31 9.63 0.77 -4.92
C ILE A 31 9.48 -0.14 -3.69
N PRO A 32 9.65 0.38 -2.46
CA PRO A 32 9.42 -0.40 -1.26
C PRO A 32 7.96 -0.86 -1.16
N ALA A 33 7.75 -2.14 -0.83
CA ALA A 33 6.45 -2.71 -0.53
C ALA A 33 6.37 -3.08 0.95
N VAL A 34 5.55 -2.34 1.72
CA VAL A 34 5.52 -2.43 3.18
C VAL A 34 4.26 -3.17 3.63
N ASN A 35 4.45 -4.25 4.38
CA ASN A 35 3.35 -4.93 5.05
C ASN A 35 2.78 -4.05 6.16
N VAL A 36 1.47 -3.82 6.13
CA VAL A 36 0.74 -3.04 7.16
C VAL A 36 -0.29 -3.90 7.88
N THR A 37 -0.56 -3.54 9.13
CA THR A 37 -1.48 -4.27 10.04
C THR A 37 -2.44 -3.35 10.79
N SER A 38 -2.24 -2.03 10.71
CA SER A 38 -3.08 -1.02 11.35
C SER A 38 -3.00 0.31 10.61
N SER A 39 -3.95 1.21 10.90
CA SER A 39 -3.92 2.60 10.45
C SER A 39 -2.61 3.32 10.82
N SER A 40 -2.07 3.03 12.00
CA SER A 40 -0.79 3.58 12.44
C SER A 40 0.37 3.15 11.55
N THR A 41 0.41 1.87 11.14
CA THR A 41 1.47 1.37 10.24
C THR A 41 1.31 1.87 8.80
N VAL A 42 0.07 2.08 8.34
CA VAL A 42 -0.19 2.74 7.04
C VAL A 42 0.32 4.17 7.08
N ASN A 43 -0.06 4.94 8.10
CA ASN A 43 0.36 6.33 8.27
C ASN A 43 1.88 6.46 8.34
N ALA A 44 2.56 5.58 9.07
CA ALA A 44 4.02 5.59 9.16
C ALA A 44 4.69 5.37 7.79
N ALA A 45 4.19 4.42 7.00
CA ALA A 45 4.69 4.15 5.66
C ALA A 45 4.44 5.32 4.70
N LEU A 46 3.22 5.87 4.70
CA LEU A 46 2.86 7.04 3.89
C LEU A 46 3.67 8.28 4.27
N GLN A 47 3.87 8.52 5.57
CA GLN A 47 4.69 9.62 6.06
C GLN A 47 6.14 9.48 5.61
N ALA A 48 6.73 8.29 5.74
CA ALA A 48 8.09 8.05 5.28
C ALA A 48 8.24 8.36 3.79
N ALA A 49 7.33 7.86 2.94
CA ALA A 49 7.30 8.10 1.50
C ALA A 49 7.16 9.59 1.16
N ARG A 50 6.29 10.32 1.88
CA ARG A 50 6.13 11.78 1.75
C ARG A 50 7.44 12.51 2.05
N ASP A 51 8.07 12.18 3.17
CA ASP A 51 9.25 12.88 3.67
C ASP A 51 10.46 12.69 2.74
N ILE A 52 10.60 11.52 2.12
CA ILE A 52 11.64 11.25 1.10
C ILE A 52 11.19 11.51 -0.35
N LYS A 53 9.96 11.98 -0.55
CA LYS A 53 9.35 12.26 -1.87
C LYS A 53 9.42 11.07 -2.85
N SER A 54 9.10 9.87 -2.38
CA SER A 54 9.13 8.64 -3.18
C SER A 54 7.74 8.02 -3.37
N PRO A 55 7.52 7.21 -4.42
CA PRO A 55 6.41 6.27 -4.44
C PRO A 55 6.60 5.18 -3.37
N ILE A 56 5.50 4.53 -2.99
CA ILE A 56 5.49 3.41 -2.05
C ILE A 56 4.34 2.44 -2.39
N ILE A 57 4.52 1.16 -2.09
CA ILE A 57 3.47 0.15 -2.15
C ILE A 57 3.05 -0.20 -0.71
N ILE A 58 1.77 -0.01 -0.41
CA ILE A 58 1.15 -0.50 0.82
C ILE A 58 0.55 -1.87 0.52
N GLN A 59 0.94 -2.89 1.27
CA GLN A 59 0.43 -4.25 1.08
C GLN A 59 0.01 -4.88 2.41
N THR A 60 -0.96 -5.77 2.35
CA THR A 60 -1.40 -6.55 3.51
C THR A 60 -1.10 -8.02 3.26
N SER A 61 -0.37 -8.67 4.15
CA SER A 61 -0.31 -10.13 4.16
C SER A 61 -1.65 -10.70 4.65
N ASN A 62 -1.90 -11.99 4.42
CA ASN A 62 -3.11 -12.65 4.91
C ASN A 62 -3.30 -12.46 6.43
N GLY A 63 -2.26 -12.74 7.23
CA GLY A 63 -2.30 -12.54 8.67
C GLY A 63 -2.32 -11.06 9.09
N GLY A 64 -1.70 -10.18 8.31
CA GLY A 64 -1.73 -8.74 8.56
C GLY A 64 -3.11 -8.14 8.35
N ALA A 65 -3.82 -8.59 7.31
CA ALA A 65 -5.21 -8.24 7.06
C ALA A 65 -6.12 -8.75 8.20
N ALA A 66 -5.98 -10.02 8.61
CA ALA A 66 -6.75 -10.54 9.75
C ALA A 66 -6.49 -9.75 11.05
N PHE A 67 -5.25 -9.30 11.27
CA PHE A 67 -4.93 -8.42 12.39
C PHE A 67 -5.60 -7.05 12.27
N TYR A 68 -5.63 -6.46 11.08
CA TYR A 68 -6.28 -5.19 10.78
C TYR A 68 -7.78 -5.22 11.08
N ALA A 69 -8.45 -6.34 10.78
CA ALA A 69 -9.85 -6.57 11.14
C ALA A 69 -10.07 -6.69 12.67
N GLY A 70 -9.04 -7.12 13.39
CA GLY A 70 -9.06 -7.40 14.82
C GLY A 70 -9.12 -8.90 15.10
N LYS A 71 -8.24 -9.38 15.99
CA LYS A 71 -8.12 -10.80 16.36
C LYS A 71 -9.37 -11.41 17.02
N GLY A 72 -10.34 -10.58 17.41
CA GLY A 72 -11.64 -11.04 17.93
C GLY A 72 -12.61 -11.51 16.85
N ILE A 73 -12.33 -11.23 15.57
CA ILE A 73 -13.13 -11.70 14.44
C ILE A 73 -12.62 -13.07 13.99
N ASP A 74 -13.53 -14.05 13.87
CA ASP A 74 -13.19 -15.38 13.36
C ASP A 74 -12.67 -15.30 11.92
N ASN A 75 -11.54 -15.95 11.66
CA ASN A 75 -10.93 -16.01 10.33
C ASN A 75 -11.27 -17.30 9.56
N LYS A 76 -12.30 -18.04 9.98
CA LYS A 76 -12.86 -19.14 9.19
C LYS A 76 -13.12 -18.69 7.75
N ASN A 77 -12.69 -19.51 6.80
CA ASN A 77 -12.79 -19.22 5.36
C ASN A 77 -12.19 -17.87 4.93
N GLN A 78 -11.19 -17.37 5.66
CA GLN A 78 -10.52 -16.08 5.40
C GLN A 78 -11.39 -14.84 5.62
N ASN A 79 -12.54 -14.95 6.30
CA ASN A 79 -13.46 -13.82 6.48
C ASN A 79 -12.80 -12.63 7.19
N GLY A 80 -12.05 -12.87 8.27
CA GLY A 80 -11.30 -11.82 8.97
C GLY A 80 -10.24 -11.16 8.07
N SER A 81 -9.49 -11.96 7.31
CA SER A 81 -8.52 -11.45 6.33
C SER A 81 -9.17 -10.59 5.24
N ILE A 82 -10.32 -11.01 4.71
CA ILE A 82 -11.05 -10.25 3.67
C ILE A 82 -11.54 -8.92 4.24
N LEU A 83 -12.21 -8.94 5.38
CA LEU A 83 -12.72 -7.72 6.04
C LEU A 83 -11.59 -6.75 6.37
N GLY A 84 -10.46 -7.26 6.85
CA GLY A 84 -9.32 -6.44 7.21
C GLY A 84 -8.59 -5.86 6.00
N ALA A 85 -8.50 -6.59 4.89
CA ALA A 85 -7.95 -6.07 3.65
C ALA A 85 -8.84 -4.96 3.07
N ILE A 86 -10.16 -5.13 3.14
CA ILE A 86 -11.12 -4.09 2.76
C ILE A 86 -10.98 -2.86 3.67
N ALA A 87 -10.92 -3.05 4.98
CA ALA A 87 -10.73 -1.96 5.94
C ALA A 87 -9.41 -1.20 5.71
N ALA A 88 -8.32 -1.92 5.42
CA ALA A 88 -7.03 -1.32 5.09
C ALA A 88 -7.07 -0.52 3.78
N ALA A 89 -7.87 -0.95 2.78
CA ALA A 89 -8.04 -0.23 1.52
C ALA A 89 -8.88 1.05 1.64
N TYR A 90 -9.74 1.15 2.66
CA TYR A 90 -10.53 2.36 2.95
C TYR A 90 -9.79 3.40 3.81
N HIS A 91 -8.67 3.02 4.43
CA HIS A 91 -7.84 3.90 5.25
C HIS A 91 -7.04 4.87 4.39
#